data_AF-A0A380TMD4-F1
#
_entry.id   AF-A0A380TMD4-F1
#
_cell.length_a   1.000
_cell.length_b   1.000
_cell.length_c   1.000
_cell.angle_alpha   90.00
_cell.angle_beta   90.00
_cell.angle_gamma   90.00
#
_symmetry.space_group_name_H-M   'P 1'
#
loop_
_entity.id
_entity.type
_entity.pdbx_description
1 polymer ?
#
loop_
_entity_poly.entity_id
_entity_poly.type
_entity_poly.pdbx_seq_one_letter_code
_entity_poly.pdbx_strand_id
1 'polypeptide(L)'
;MIHRVDYGPHDCWTLYENPLTFLAIPEFLWRLMGNQRGYPNRVRHCEVIDTLNLLGVRVIDRVTAQAPSTAVLELRHRLQPHFRSFTDAQIGVLDAEFVAGEGPGLFLGRSFGELSSNA
;
A
#
# COMPACT_ATOMS: atom_id res chain seq x y z
N MET A 1 -10.40 3.79 -16.13
CA MET A 1 -8.96 3.50 -16.39
C MET A 1 -8.54 2.39 -15.43
N ILE A 2 -7.80 1.38 -15.90
CA ILE A 2 -7.25 0.33 -15.03
C ILE A 2 -5.80 0.72 -14.72
N HIS A 3 -5.49 0.88 -13.44
CA HIS A 3 -4.13 1.12 -12.95
C HIS A 3 -3.62 -0.14 -12.27
N ARG A 4 -2.43 -0.59 -12.62
CA ARG A 4 -1.75 -1.69 -11.93
C ARG A 4 -0.65 -1.11 -11.06
N VAL A 5 -0.58 -1.56 -9.81
CA VAL A 5 0.46 -1.16 -8.86
C VAL A 5 1.22 -2.41 -8.45
N ASP A 6 2.52 -2.37 -8.69
CA ASP A 6 3.47 -3.39 -8.24
C ASP A 6 3.98 -3.02 -6.84
N TYR A 7 3.81 -3.96 -5.93
CA TYR A 7 4.18 -3.87 -4.51
C TYR A 7 5.34 -4.82 -4.16
N GLY A 8 5.80 -5.61 -5.12
CA GLY A 8 6.78 -6.68 -4.94
C GLY A 8 8.23 -6.21 -4.96
N PRO A 9 9.19 -7.15 -5.00
CA PRO A 9 10.61 -6.81 -5.08
C PRO A 9 11.01 -6.36 -6.49
N HIS A 10 11.94 -5.40 -6.56
CA HIS A 10 12.57 -4.95 -7.80
C HIS A 10 14.10 -4.99 -7.71
N ASP A 11 14.77 -4.95 -8.85
CA ASP A 11 16.24 -4.89 -8.95
C ASP A 11 16.90 -5.99 -8.12
N CYS A 12 17.85 -5.61 -7.25
CA CYS A 12 18.59 -6.52 -6.38
C CYS A 12 17.71 -7.24 -5.35
N TRP A 13 16.50 -6.76 -5.06
CA TRP A 13 15.58 -7.43 -4.13
C TRP A 13 15.01 -8.73 -4.71
N THR A 14 15.05 -8.90 -6.04
CA THR A 14 14.64 -10.15 -6.71
C THR A 14 15.62 -11.30 -6.50
N LEU A 15 16.83 -11.01 -6.00
CA LEU A 15 17.86 -12.02 -5.72
C LEU A 15 17.65 -12.74 -4.38
N TYR A 16 16.77 -12.23 -3.52
CA TYR A 16 16.49 -12.82 -2.21
C TYR A 16 15.39 -13.87 -2.34
N GLU A 17 15.58 -15.01 -1.67
CA GLU A 17 14.59 -16.11 -1.65
C GLU A 17 13.22 -15.63 -1.12
N ASN A 18 13.23 -14.82 -0.07
CA ASN A 18 12.01 -14.23 0.46
C ASN A 18 11.73 -12.88 -0.25
N PRO A 19 10.63 -12.77 -1.03
CA PRO A 19 10.34 -11.59 -1.85
C PRO A 19 10.01 -10.34 -1.04
N LEU A 20 9.76 -10.48 0.27
CA LEU A 20 9.42 -9.38 1.17
C LEU A 20 10.63 -8.86 1.96
N THR A 21 11.84 -9.37 1.70
CA THR A 21 13.07 -9.03 2.45
C THR A 21 13.31 -7.54 2.57
N PHE A 22 12.99 -6.78 1.52
CA PHE A 22 13.17 -5.33 1.47
C PHE A 22 12.32 -4.58 2.53
N LEU A 23 11.23 -5.16 3.04
CA LEU A 23 10.40 -4.59 4.10
C LEU A 23 11.06 -4.64 5.48
N ALA A 24 12.06 -5.49 5.67
CA ALA A 24 12.81 -5.62 6.92
C ALA A 24 14.04 -4.70 7.00
N ILE A 25 14.42 -4.04 5.89
CA ILE A 25 15.56 -3.13 5.86
C ILE A 25 15.24 -1.89 6.70
N PRO A 26 16.06 -1.51 7.69
CA PRO A 26 15.80 -0.36 8.56
C PRO A 26 15.59 0.96 7.80
N GLU A 27 14.73 1.85 8.32
CA GLU A 27 14.28 3.05 7.59
C GLU A 27 15.43 4.00 7.25
N PHE A 28 16.37 4.19 8.18
CA PHE A 28 17.53 5.06 7.92
C PHE A 28 18.40 4.51 6.78
N LEU A 29 18.58 3.18 6.73
CA LEU A 29 19.39 2.52 5.71
C LEU A 29 18.67 2.55 4.36
N TRP A 30 17.36 2.28 4.37
CA TRP A 30 16.51 2.40 3.20
C TRP A 30 16.49 3.84 2.65
N ARG A 31 16.46 4.86 3.52
CA ARG A 31 16.58 6.28 3.12
C ARG A 31 17.93 6.60 2.50
N LEU A 32 19.01 6.09 3.05
CA LEU A 32 20.35 6.27 2.49
C LEU A 32 20.48 5.63 1.10
N MET A 33 19.92 4.43 0.92
CA MET A 33 20.05 3.65 -0.32
C MET A 33 19.05 4.04 -1.41
N GLY A 34 17.83 4.44 -1.03
CA GLY A 34 16.70 4.58 -1.94
C GLY A 34 16.37 6.01 -2.36
N ASN A 35 17.05 7.03 -1.81
CA ASN A 35 16.71 8.45 -2.02
C ASN A 35 16.73 8.89 -3.50
N GLN A 36 17.28 8.08 -4.40
CA GLN A 36 17.40 8.39 -5.84
C GLN A 36 16.45 7.60 -6.76
N ARG A 37 15.68 6.62 -6.26
CA ARG A 37 14.94 5.69 -7.16
C ARG A 37 13.41 5.84 -7.16
N GLY A 38 12.84 6.76 -6.38
CA GLY A 38 11.38 6.82 -6.19
C GLY A 38 10.90 5.59 -5.42
N TYR A 39 9.99 5.78 -4.47
CA TYR A 39 9.82 4.88 -3.33
C TYR A 39 8.52 4.02 -3.35
N PRO A 40 8.02 3.51 -4.50
CA PRO A 40 6.68 2.91 -4.48
C PRO A 40 6.62 1.59 -3.70
N ASN A 41 7.70 0.80 -3.66
CA ASN A 41 7.60 -0.59 -3.20
C ASN A 41 7.42 -0.77 -1.70
N ARG A 42 7.55 0.28 -0.89
CA ARG A 42 7.35 0.18 0.58
C ARG A 42 6.04 0.78 1.08
N VAL A 43 5.28 1.45 0.22
CA VAL A 43 3.87 1.73 0.48
C VAL A 43 3.10 0.43 0.24
N ARG A 44 2.21 0.05 1.16
CA ARG A 44 1.39 -1.16 1.04
C ARG A 44 0.03 -0.86 0.46
N HIS A 45 -0.57 -1.89 -0.12
CA HIS A 45 -1.87 -1.83 -0.77
C HIS A 45 -2.94 -1.17 0.11
N CYS A 46 -2.99 -1.52 1.40
CA CYS A 46 -3.91 -0.91 2.36
C CYS A 46 -3.71 0.60 2.49
N GLU A 47 -2.47 1.09 2.49
CA GLU A 47 -2.17 2.52 2.59
C GLU A 47 -2.61 3.28 1.34
N VAL A 48 -2.47 2.65 0.16
CA VAL A 48 -2.98 3.20 -1.10
C VAL A 48 -4.50 3.32 -1.05
N ILE A 49 -5.19 2.25 -0.63
CA ILE A 49 -6.65 2.25 -0.45
C ILE A 49 -7.10 3.33 0.55
N ASP A 50 -6.44 3.41 1.71
CA ASP A 50 -6.73 4.41 2.74
C ASP A 50 -6.56 5.84 2.21
N THR A 51 -5.52 6.08 1.42
CA THR A 51 -5.27 7.38 0.78
C THR A 51 -6.33 7.70 -0.26
N LEU A 52 -6.70 6.75 -1.12
CA LEU A 52 -7.74 6.95 -2.14
C LEU A 52 -9.11 7.22 -1.51
N ASN A 53 -9.44 6.49 -0.44
CA ASN A 53 -10.65 6.71 0.35
C ASN A 53 -10.65 8.11 1.00
N LEU A 54 -9.53 8.54 1.57
CA LEU A 54 -9.39 9.88 2.15
C LEU A 54 -9.58 10.99 1.11
N LEU A 55 -9.15 10.75 -0.13
CA LEU A 55 -9.33 11.67 -1.25
C LEU A 55 -10.74 11.59 -1.88
N GLY A 56 -11.62 10.74 -1.36
CA GLY A 56 -12.97 10.54 -1.89
C GLY A 56 -13.02 9.82 -3.25
N VAL A 57 -11.93 9.15 -3.63
CA VAL A 57 -11.84 8.39 -4.88
C VAL A 57 -12.45 7.02 -4.69
N ARG A 58 -13.53 6.73 -5.41
CA ARG A 58 -14.09 5.38 -5.45
C ARG A 58 -13.22 4.49 -6.32
N VAL A 59 -12.62 3.48 -5.70
CA VAL A 59 -11.85 2.44 -6.39
C VAL A 59 -12.43 1.06 -6.16
N ILE A 60 -12.42 0.25 -7.20
CA ILE A 60 -12.55 -1.20 -7.10
C ILE A 60 -11.15 -1.75 -7.32
N ASP A 61 -10.60 -2.45 -6.33
CA ASP A 61 -9.31 -3.09 -6.44
C ASP A 61 -9.43 -4.62 -6.57
N ARG A 62 -8.37 -5.23 -7.09
CA ARG A 62 -8.18 -6.67 -7.13
C ARG A 62 -6.70 -6.97 -6.92
N VAL A 63 -6.39 -7.67 -5.83
CA VAL A 63 -5.07 -8.27 -5.65
C VAL A 63 -4.86 -9.36 -6.70
N THR A 64 -3.77 -9.23 -7.46
CA THR A 64 -3.41 -10.09 -8.59
C THR A 64 -2.20 -10.96 -8.28
N ALA A 65 -1.38 -10.59 -7.30
CA ALA A 65 -0.31 -11.44 -6.77
C ALA A 65 -0.13 -11.26 -5.26
N GLN A 66 0.13 -12.37 -4.57
CA GLN A 66 0.34 -12.45 -3.14
C GLN A 66 1.59 -13.28 -2.84
N ALA A 67 2.40 -12.86 -1.88
CA ALA A 67 3.49 -13.66 -1.33
C ALA A 67 2.94 -14.86 -0.55
N PRO A 68 3.68 -15.99 -0.50
CA PRO A 68 3.35 -17.10 0.39
C PRO A 68 3.23 -16.64 1.85
N SER A 69 2.28 -17.21 2.59
CA SER A 69 2.12 -16.89 4.02
C SER A 69 3.37 -17.20 4.84
N THR A 70 4.11 -18.25 4.47
CA THR A 70 5.39 -18.63 5.08
C THR A 70 6.42 -17.50 4.98
N ALA A 71 6.50 -16.82 3.84
CA ALA A 71 7.41 -15.70 3.63
C ALA A 71 7.11 -14.52 4.58
N VAL A 72 5.83 -14.26 4.86
CA VAL A 72 5.42 -13.22 5.82
C VAL A 72 5.79 -13.64 7.25
N LEU A 73 5.50 -14.88 7.63
CA LEU A 73 5.79 -15.43 8.96
C LEU A 73 7.29 -15.38 9.28
N GLU A 74 8.13 -15.79 8.33
CA GLU A 74 9.60 -15.74 8.44
C GLU A 74 10.11 -14.33 8.73
N LEU A 75 9.53 -13.31 8.10
CA LEU A 75 9.99 -11.93 8.25
C LEU A 75 9.33 -11.17 9.39
N ARG A 76 8.24 -11.68 9.99
CA ARG A 76 7.41 -10.95 10.95
C ARG A 76 8.20 -10.30 12.08
N HIS A 77 9.16 -11.03 12.64
CA HIS A 77 10.01 -10.56 13.74
C HIS A 77 11.04 -9.48 13.31
N ARG A 78 11.33 -9.38 12.01
CA ARG A 78 12.29 -8.44 11.41
C ARG A 78 11.61 -7.23 10.76
N LEU A 79 10.28 -7.25 10.61
CA LEU A 79 9.53 -6.13 10.06
C LEU A 79 9.81 -4.85 10.84
N GLN A 80 9.96 -3.76 10.10
CA GLN A 80 10.05 -2.43 10.68
C GLN A 80 8.79 -2.06 11.47
N PRO A 81 8.89 -1.21 12.51
CA PRO A 81 7.75 -0.83 13.35
C PRO A 81 6.50 -0.43 12.58
N HIS A 82 6.65 0.35 11.50
CA HIS A 82 5.57 0.79 10.63
C HIS A 82 4.75 -0.36 10.02
N PHE A 83 5.39 -1.48 9.67
CA PHE A 83 4.73 -2.64 9.07
C PHE A 83 4.17 -3.64 10.09
N ARG A 84 4.55 -3.54 11.37
CA ARG A 84 4.15 -4.53 12.39
C ARG A 84 2.65 -4.48 12.70
N SER A 85 2.01 -3.34 12.48
CA SER A 85 0.56 -3.18 12.67
C SER A 85 -0.27 -3.77 11.54
N PHE A 86 0.33 -4.09 10.38
CA PHE A 86 -0.41 -4.62 9.24
C PHE A 86 -0.65 -6.13 9.40
N THR A 87 -1.77 -6.61 8.89
CA THR A 87 -2.07 -8.05 8.85
C THR A 87 -1.15 -8.76 7.87
N ASP A 88 -1.01 -10.08 7.99
CA ASP A 88 -0.17 -10.85 7.08
C ASP A 88 -0.65 -10.74 5.62
N ALA A 89 -1.97 -10.66 5.42
CA ALA A 89 -2.57 -10.44 4.11
C ALA A 89 -2.20 -9.08 3.52
N GLN A 90 -2.18 -8.01 4.33
CA GLN A 90 -1.79 -6.67 3.88
C GLN A 90 -0.29 -6.60 3.53
N ILE A 91 0.56 -7.28 4.30
CA ILE A 91 2.00 -7.34 4.04
C ILE A 91 2.30 -8.12 2.76
N GLY A 92 1.58 -9.23 2.55
CA GLY A 92 1.87 -10.15 1.46
C GLY A 92 1.41 -9.67 0.07
N VAL A 93 0.73 -8.54 -0.09
CA VAL A 93 0.32 -8.08 -1.43
C VAL A 93 1.56 -7.72 -2.26
N LEU A 94 1.69 -8.35 -3.42
CA LEU A 94 2.80 -8.11 -4.37
C LEU A 94 2.34 -7.36 -5.62
N ASP A 95 1.08 -7.48 -6.01
CA ASP A 95 0.54 -6.82 -7.19
C ASP A 95 -0.96 -6.62 -7.01
N ALA A 96 -1.47 -5.46 -7.42
CA ALA A 96 -2.91 -5.22 -7.48
C ALA A 96 -3.30 -4.33 -8.65
N GLU A 97 -4.51 -4.52 -9.13
CA GLU A 97 -5.15 -3.67 -10.12
C GLU A 97 -6.24 -2.82 -9.46
N PHE A 98 -6.37 -1.58 -9.91
CA PHE A 98 -7.31 -0.58 -9.45
C PHE A 98 -8.13 -0.09 -10.64
N VAL A 99 -9.45 -0.07 -10.47
CA VAL A 99 -10.37 0.55 -11.40
C VAL A 99 -10.99 1.75 -10.71
N ALA A 100 -10.59 2.95 -11.13
CA ALA A 100 -11.23 4.18 -10.70
C ALA A 100 -12.52 4.40 -11.50
N GLY A 101 -13.61 4.69 -10.79
CA GLY A 101 -14.90 5.03 -11.38
C GLY A 101 -15.41 6.38 -10.85
N GLU A 102 -16.30 7.03 -11.61
CA GLU A 102 -17.02 8.21 -11.14
C GLU A 102 -18.17 7.81 -10.20
N GLY A 103 -18.31 8.52 -9.09
CA GLY A 103 -19.42 8.37 -8.16
C GLY A 103 -19.26 9.32 -6.96
N PRO A 104 -20.35 9.73 -6.31
CA PRO A 104 -20.25 10.56 -5.12
C PRO A 104 -19.44 9.79 -4.08
N GLY A 105 -18.29 10.35 -3.68
CA GLY A 105 -17.48 9.79 -2.61
C GLY A 105 -18.39 9.54 -1.41
N LEU A 106 -18.44 8.29 -0.94
CA LEU A 106 -19.14 7.94 0.29
C LEU A 106 -18.34 8.56 1.43
N PHE A 107 -18.58 9.85 1.68
CA PHE A 107 -18.23 10.51 2.93
C PHE A 107 -19.09 9.85 4.01
N LEU A 108 -18.59 8.75 4.58
CA LEU A 108 -19.06 8.27 5.86
C LEU A 108 -18.69 9.30 6.92
N GLY A 109 -19.57 10.29 7.08
CA GLY A 109 -19.64 11.12 8.28
C GLY A 109 -19.09 12.54 8.17
N ARG A 110 -19.62 13.37 7.26
CA ARG A 110 -19.94 14.79 7.54
C ARG A 110 -20.65 15.41 6.32
N SER A 111 -21.93 15.74 6.52
CA SER A 111 -22.70 16.60 5.64
C SER A 111 -22.08 17.99 5.60
N PHE A 112 -21.45 18.36 4.47
CA PHE A 112 -21.21 19.76 4.14
C PHE A 112 -22.51 20.32 3.53
N GLY A 113 -23.49 20.53 4.39
CA GLY A 113 -24.81 21.05 4.04
C GLY A 113 -25.28 22.00 5.11
N GLU A 114 -24.53 23.08 5.36
CA GLU A 114 -24.96 24.21 6.20
C GLU A 114 -24.03 25.43 6.08
N LEU A 115 -23.68 25.84 4.86
CA LEU A 115 -23.14 27.19 4.60
C LEU A 115 -23.64 27.74 3.26
N SER A 116 -24.97 27.79 3.10
CA SER A 116 -25.61 28.73 2.17
C SER A 116 -27.06 28.96 2.57
N SER A 117 -27.29 29.63 3.70
CA SER A 117 -28.52 30.39 3.96
C SER A 117 -28.39 31.08 5.31
N ASN A 118 -27.94 32.34 5.29
CA ASN A 118 -28.57 33.42 6.04
C ASN A 118 -27.92 34.74 5.66
N ALA A 119 -28.74 35.57 5.01
CA ALA A 119 -28.69 37.04 4.85
C ALA A 119 -27.47 37.66 4.16
#